data_AF-A0A1M6HNV7-F1
#
_entry.id   AF-A0A1M6HNV7-F1
#
_cell.length_a   1.000
_cell.length_b   1.000
_cell.length_c   1.000
_cell.angle_alpha   90.00
_cell.angle_beta   90.00
_cell.angle_gamma   90.00
#
_symmetry.space_group_name_H-M   'P 1'
#
loop_
_entity.id
_entity.type
_entity.pdbx_description
1 polymer ?
#
loop_
_entity_poly.entity_id
_entity_poly.type
_entity_poly.pdbx_seq_one_letter_code
_entity_poly.pdbx_strand_id
1 'polypeptide(L)'
;MKKVVVLLVLVGVLMAFAVPSAFAAPTDDQQKELNKIQQQMIDLEKQMVQKYVEAGMITQDQADLMLQDMELRRQYRSQFNNNWGSGYYGGGRSMMRGYGWGGYCW
;
A
#
# COMPACT_ATOMS: atom_id res chain seq x y z
N MET A 1 27.00 22.11 -37.73
CA MET A 1 26.16 22.44 -36.55
C MET A 1 24.77 21.82 -36.59
N LYS A 2 23.97 22.03 -37.66
CA LYS A 2 22.60 21.45 -37.75
C LYS A 2 22.53 19.92 -37.58
N LYS A 3 23.46 19.17 -38.17
CA LYS A 3 23.52 17.69 -38.06
C LYS A 3 23.90 17.18 -36.66
N VAL A 4 24.70 17.96 -35.91
CA VAL A 4 25.12 17.62 -34.53
C VAL A 4 23.98 17.89 -33.56
N VAL A 5 23.22 18.97 -33.77
CA VAL A 5 22.01 19.27 -33.00
C VAL A 5 20.94 18.19 -33.22
N VAL A 6 20.74 17.74 -34.46
CA VAL A 6 19.80 16.64 -34.77
C VAL A 6 20.23 15.33 -34.10
N LEU A 7 21.52 14.99 -34.11
CA LEU A 7 22.03 13.79 -33.42
C LEU A 7 21.86 13.85 -31.90
N LEU A 8 22.10 15.01 -31.28
CA LEU A 8 21.91 15.19 -29.84
C LEU A 8 20.43 15.10 -29.43
N VAL A 9 19.52 15.63 -30.25
CA VAL A 9 18.08 15.47 -30.02
C VAL A 9 17.68 14.00 -30.16
N LEU A 10 18.22 13.27 -31.14
CA LEU A 10 17.89 11.86 -31.37
C LEU A 10 18.39 10.96 -30.22
N VAL A 11 19.58 11.23 -29.69
CA VAL A 11 20.15 10.53 -28.53
C VAL A 11 19.39 10.89 -27.25
N GLY A 12 18.98 12.16 -27.07
CA GLY A 12 18.16 12.59 -25.93
C GLY A 12 16.77 11.95 -25.92
N VAL A 13 16.15 11.79 -27.09
CA VAL A 13 14.86 11.09 -27.24
C VAL A 13 15.01 9.60 -26.94
N LEU A 14 16.09 8.94 -27.39
CA LEU A 14 16.36 7.54 -27.05
C LEU A 14 16.57 7.30 -25.54
N MET A 15 17.20 8.24 -24.83
CA MET A 15 17.35 8.15 -23.37
C MET A 15 16.02 8.34 -22.63
N ALA A 16 15.09 9.14 -23.14
CA ALA A 16 13.77 9.32 -22.55
C ALA A 16 12.87 8.07 -22.65
N PHE A 17 13.07 7.22 -23.67
CA PHE A 17 12.36 5.94 -23.82
C PHE A 17 13.02 4.77 -23.07
N ALA A 18 14.23 4.95 -22.54
CA ALA A 18 15.01 3.90 -21.86
C ALA A 18 14.68 3.71 -20.37
N VAL A 19 13.65 4.39 -19.84
CA VAL A 19 13.13 4.12 -18.48
C VAL A 19 11.72 3.49 -18.50
N PRO A 20 11.52 2.28 -19.07
CA PRO A 20 10.26 1.54 -18.91
C PRO A 20 10.00 1.07 -17.47
N SER A 21 10.98 1.13 -16.56
CA SER A 21 10.89 0.51 -15.23
C SER A 21 10.14 1.32 -14.20
N ALA A 22 9.74 2.56 -14.48
CA ALA A 22 8.97 3.38 -13.53
C ALA A 22 7.50 2.93 -13.37
N PHE A 23 7.02 2.02 -14.23
CA PHE A 23 5.62 1.55 -14.23
C PHE A 23 5.48 0.02 -14.37
N ALA A 24 6.57 -0.73 -14.23
CA ALA A 24 6.49 -2.19 -14.31
C ALA A 24 5.88 -2.74 -13.00
N ALA A 25 4.84 -3.56 -13.13
CA ALA A 25 4.31 -4.33 -12.00
C ALA A 25 5.44 -5.20 -11.39
N PRO A 26 5.46 -5.40 -10.07
CA PRO A 26 6.44 -6.27 -9.44
C PRO A 26 6.36 -7.67 -10.06
N THR A 27 7.52 -8.30 -10.24
CA THR A 27 7.58 -9.71 -10.64
C THR A 27 6.90 -10.59 -9.60
N ASP A 28 6.43 -11.78 -9.98
CA ASP A 28 5.74 -12.70 -9.07
C ASP A 28 6.56 -13.02 -7.81
N ASP A 29 7.89 -13.10 -7.94
CA ASP A 29 8.78 -13.36 -6.80
C ASP A 29 8.95 -12.14 -5.89
N GLN A 30 9.00 -10.92 -6.43
CA GLN A 30 8.95 -9.69 -5.64
C GLN A 30 7.60 -9.54 -4.91
N GLN A 31 6.50 -9.90 -5.57
CA GLN A 31 5.17 -9.89 -4.96
C GLN A 31 5.07 -10.87 -3.78
N LYS A 32 5.66 -12.06 -3.90
CA LYS A 32 5.71 -13.03 -2.79
C LYS A 32 6.50 -12.50 -1.60
N GLU A 33 7.64 -11.85 -1.83
CA GLU A 33 8.46 -11.28 -0.76
C GLU A 33 7.71 -10.15 -0.04
N LEU A 34 7.06 -9.26 -0.80
CA LEU A 34 6.20 -8.21 -0.23
C LEU A 34 5.05 -8.78 0.60
N ASN A 35 4.38 -9.83 0.11
CA ASN A 35 3.32 -10.51 0.85
C ASN A 35 3.83 -11.14 2.16
N LYS A 36 5.04 -11.69 2.16
CA LYS A 36 5.67 -12.24 3.38
C LYS A 36 5.94 -11.14 4.41
N ILE A 37 6.51 -10.01 3.99
CA ILE A 37 6.74 -8.86 4.88
C ILE A 37 5.41 -8.33 5.44
N GLN A 38 4.37 -8.25 4.60
CA GLN A 38 3.04 -7.82 5.04
C GLN A 38 2.44 -8.75 6.09
N GLN A 39 2.62 -10.07 5.94
CA GLN A 39 2.19 -11.02 6.96
C GLN A 39 2.92 -10.79 8.29
N GLN A 40 4.24 -10.58 8.25
CA GLN A 40 5.01 -10.28 9.46
C GLN A 40 4.54 -9.01 10.15
N MET A 41 4.20 -7.95 9.39
CA MET A 41 3.65 -6.72 9.97
C MET A 41 2.32 -6.95 10.68
N ILE A 42 1.40 -7.70 10.06
CA ILE A 42 0.10 -8.01 10.68
C ILE A 42 0.29 -8.83 11.97
N ASP A 43 1.20 -9.81 11.96
CA ASP A 43 1.46 -10.63 13.14
C ASP A 43 2.08 -9.81 14.28
N LEU A 44 2.90 -8.81 13.96
CA LEU A 44 3.42 -7.86 14.94
C LEU A 44 2.33 -6.91 15.48
N GLU A 45 1.46 -6.39 14.62
CA GLU A 45 0.32 -5.55 15.04
C GLU A 45 -0.60 -6.29 16.00
N LYS A 46 -0.91 -7.57 15.74
CA LYS A 46 -1.68 -8.42 16.66
C LYS A 46 -1.01 -8.55 18.03
N GLN A 47 0.31 -8.74 18.07
CA GLN A 47 1.06 -8.78 19.32
C GLN A 47 1.02 -7.44 20.05
N MET A 48 1.09 -6.31 19.35
CA MET A 48 0.94 -5.00 19.96
C MET A 48 -0.45 -4.80 20.56
N VAL A 49 -1.51 -5.20 19.86
CA VAL A 49 -2.88 -5.16 20.39
C VAL A 49 -2.98 -5.94 21.70
N GLN A 50 -2.41 -7.15 21.75
CA GLN A 50 -2.38 -7.93 22.99
C GLN A 50 -1.61 -7.21 24.11
N LYS A 51 -0.48 -6.57 23.80
CA LYS A 51 0.28 -5.77 24.77
C LYS A 51 -0.47 -4.54 25.25
N TYR A 52 -1.29 -3.92 24.41
CA TYR A 52 -2.16 -2.82 24.82
C TYR A 52 -3.26 -3.28 25.78
N VAL A 53 -3.82 -4.48 25.58
CA VAL A 53 -4.76 -5.10 26.54
C VAL A 53 -4.06 -5.39 27.86
N GLU A 54 -2.89 -6.05 27.83
CA GLU A 54 -2.10 -6.38 29.02
C GLU A 54 -1.72 -5.13 29.83
N ALA A 55 -1.39 -4.04 29.14
CA ALA A 55 -1.08 -2.75 29.76
C ALA A 55 -2.32 -1.97 30.24
N GLY A 56 -3.54 -2.48 29.98
CA GLY A 56 -4.79 -1.81 30.33
C GLY A 56 -5.06 -0.53 29.52
N MET A 57 -4.36 -0.34 28.40
CA MET A 57 -4.57 0.81 27.51
C MET A 57 -5.84 0.67 26.67
N ILE A 58 -6.24 -0.57 26.38
CA ILE A 58 -7.49 -0.90 25.68
C ILE A 58 -8.19 -2.07 26.39
N THR A 59 -9.51 -2.17 26.20
CA THR A 59 -10.28 -3.32 26.67
C THR A 59 -10.17 -4.51 25.71
N GLN A 60 -10.53 -5.71 26.17
CA GLN A 60 -10.59 -6.89 25.32
C GLN A 60 -11.56 -6.67 24.13
N ASP A 61 -12.73 -6.08 24.38
CA ASP A 61 -13.71 -5.78 23.33
C ASP A 61 -13.14 -4.84 22.25
N GLN A 62 -12.34 -3.85 22.65
CA GLN A 62 -11.65 -2.96 21.71
C GLN A 62 -10.59 -3.70 20.91
N ALA A 63 -9.81 -4.58 21.54
CA ALA A 63 -8.85 -5.42 20.86
C ALA A 63 -9.51 -6.34 19.83
N ASP A 64 -10.64 -6.95 20.18
CA ASP A 64 -11.39 -7.84 19.28
C ASP A 64 -11.89 -7.10 18.03
N LEU A 65 -12.37 -5.85 18.19
CA LEU A 65 -12.74 -4.99 17.07
C LEU A 65 -11.53 -4.65 16.17
N MET A 66 -10.39 -4.33 16.77
CA MET A 66 -9.15 -4.04 16.02
C MET A 66 -8.66 -5.27 15.24
N LEU A 67 -8.73 -6.46 15.86
CA LEU A 67 -8.38 -7.73 15.23
C LEU A 67 -9.31 -8.06 14.06
N GLN A 68 -10.61 -7.81 14.21
CA GLN A 68 -11.60 -8.02 13.16
C GLN A 68 -11.38 -7.08 11.96
N ASP A 69 -11.09 -5.80 12.20
CA ASP A 69 -10.77 -4.84 11.14
C ASP A 69 -9.49 -5.23 10.37
N MET A 70 -8.44 -5.65 11.08
CA MET A 70 -7.21 -6.14 10.46
C MET A 70 -7.47 -7.33 9.53
N GLU A 71 -8.32 -8.27 9.94
CA GLU A 71 -8.69 -9.42 9.11
C GLU A 71 -9.49 -9.00 7.87
N LEU A 72 -10.42 -8.04 8.02
CA LEU A 72 -11.17 -7.48 6.89
C LEU A 72 -10.24 -6.80 5.88
N ARG A 73 -9.29 -5.98 6.36
CA ARG A 73 -8.28 -5.34 5.50
C ARG A 73 -7.39 -6.35 4.80
N ARG A 74 -7.01 -7.44 5.47
CA ARG A 74 -6.24 -8.54 4.89
C ARG A 74 -6.99 -9.21 3.74
N GLN A 75 -8.28 -9.51 3.95
CA GLN A 75 -9.13 -10.13 2.93
C GLN A 75 -9.37 -9.22 1.73
N TYR A 76 -9.58 -7.92 1.97
CA TYR A 76 -9.69 -6.95 0.89
C TYR A 76 -8.40 -6.93 0.05
N ARG A 77 -7.25 -6.85 0.71
CA ARG A 77 -5.95 -6.82 0.01
C ARG A 77 -5.67 -8.11 -0.78
N SER A 78 -6.01 -9.29 -0.25
CA SER A 78 -5.79 -10.55 -0.96
C SER A 78 -6.68 -10.69 -2.20
N GLN A 79 -7.89 -10.12 -2.18
CA GLN A 79 -8.79 -10.10 -3.34
C GLN A 79 -8.34 -9.12 -4.43
N PHE A 80 -7.69 -8.01 -4.07
CA PHE A 80 -7.25 -6.96 -4.99
C PHE A 80 -5.72 -6.95 -5.24
N ASN A 81 -5.06 -8.09 -5.00
CA ASN A 81 -3.60 -8.32 -4.85
C ASN A 81 -2.62 -7.56 -5.77
N ASN A 82 -3.02 -7.04 -6.93
CA ASN A 82 -2.11 -6.36 -7.87
C ASN A 82 -2.53 -4.95 -8.28
N ASN A 83 -3.56 -4.38 -7.66
CA ASN A 83 -3.89 -2.99 -7.91
C ASN A 83 -3.46 -2.16 -6.70
N TRP A 84 -2.47 -1.28 -6.88
CA TRP A 84 -2.42 0.00 -6.18
C TRP A 84 -3.64 0.86 -6.60
N GLY A 85 -4.83 0.25 -6.56
CA GLY A 85 -6.01 0.60 -7.32
C GLY A 85 -7.01 1.30 -6.45
N SER A 86 -7.31 2.53 -6.84
CA SER A 86 -8.37 3.39 -6.32
C SER A 86 -8.53 3.38 -4.79
N GLY A 87 -7.43 3.36 -4.03
CA GLY A 87 -7.49 3.41 -2.56
C GLY A 87 -6.50 4.36 -1.93
N TYR A 88 -5.31 4.52 -2.51
CA TYR A 88 -4.35 5.52 -2.02
C TYR A 88 -4.71 6.96 -2.44
N TYR A 89 -5.52 7.11 -3.50
CA TYR A 89 -6.13 8.40 -3.94
C TYR A 89 -7.46 8.21 -4.68
N GLY A 90 -8.15 7.08 -4.45
CA GLY A 90 -9.31 6.72 -5.25
C GLY A 90 -10.61 6.86 -4.47
N GLY A 91 -11.35 7.92 -4.77
CA GLY A 91 -12.74 8.05 -4.39
C GLY A 91 -13.56 6.87 -4.91
N GLY A 92 -13.71 5.82 -4.10
CA GLY A 92 -14.91 5.02 -4.14
C GLY A 92 -16.07 5.95 -3.81
N ARG A 93 -17.05 6.06 -4.71
CA ARG A 93 -18.26 6.92 -4.69
C ARG A 93 -19.18 6.76 -3.45
N SER A 94 -18.66 6.30 -2.33
CA SER A 94 -19.40 5.98 -1.11
C SER A 94 -18.76 6.51 0.18
N MET A 95 -17.54 7.08 0.14
CA MET A 95 -16.86 7.55 1.37
C MET A 95 -16.95 9.06 1.62
N MET A 96 -17.68 9.82 0.78
CA MET A 96 -18.05 11.22 1.04
C MET A 96 -19.46 11.35 1.62
N ARG A 97 -19.81 10.49 2.58
CA ARG A 97 -20.99 10.66 3.43
C ARG A 97 -20.64 10.31 4.87
N GLY A 98 -19.88 11.17 5.51
CA GLY A 98 -19.60 11.03 6.92
C GLY A 98 -18.73 12.16 7.40
N TYR A 99 -19.35 13.16 8.00
CA TYR A 99 -18.66 14.11 8.85
C TYR A 99 -17.84 13.35 9.90
N GLY A 100 -16.55 13.67 9.99
CA GLY A 100 -15.82 13.65 11.25
C GLY A 100 -14.83 12.50 11.43
N TRP A 101 -13.84 12.81 12.30
CA TRP A 101 -12.91 11.90 12.95
C TRP A 101 -11.80 11.44 11.99
N GLY A 102 -10.65 12.11 11.93
CA GLY A 102 -9.78 12.27 13.09
C GLY A 102 -9.23 10.90 13.48
N GLY A 103 -8.36 10.33 12.64
CA GLY A 103 -7.75 9.03 12.88
C GLY A 103 -6.24 9.18 12.72
N TYR A 104 -5.56 9.41 13.83
CA TYR A 104 -4.11 9.35 13.93
C TYR A 104 -3.64 8.02 13.34
N CYS A 105 -2.82 8.10 12.30
CA CYS A 105 -2.04 6.96 11.84
C CYS A 105 -1.01 6.65 12.94
N TRP A 106 -1.32 5.63 13.75
CA TRP A 106 -0.35 4.78 14.41
C TRP A 106 -0.45 3.41 13.76
#